data_AF-A0A0D0JZ34-F1
#
_entry.id   AF-A0A0D0JZ34-F1
#
_cell.length_a   1.000
_cell.length_b   1.000
_cell.length_c   1.000
_cell.angle_alpha   90.00
_cell.angle_beta   90.00
_cell.angle_gamma   90.00
#
_symmetry.space_group_name_H-M   'P 1'
#
loop_
_entity.id
_entity.type
_entity.pdbx_description
1 polymer ?
#
loop_
_entity_poly.entity_id
_entity_poly.type
_entity_poly.pdbx_seq_one_letter_code
_entity_poly.pdbx_strand_id
1 'polypeptide(L)'
;MRWPGYLRAPHDAKPTAVGLWTTATDPLGRCELVPELIAAAIYPGQAATDLVVDHLLMLADSGFLTIYQEQGSEWIALRRPLRVDARLASSNAPEPPREHSRAFAAVGGAGERARARVRAEGAERAGEWASWEREQETRQSPPRRPLLLDAPPIGCPDHPSGRREDCGPCGTYRRRHDRWLAQERYTQQVTEWEQSQQTEEVWDDEPF
;
A
#
# COMPACT_ATOMS: atom_id res chain seq x y z
N MET A 1 -20.87 -11.25 -31.97
CA MET A 1 -19.72 -11.46 -31.06
C MET A 1 -20.18 -11.15 -29.64
N ARG A 2 -20.10 -12.11 -28.71
CA ARG A 2 -20.41 -11.89 -27.28
C ARG A 2 -19.16 -11.34 -26.61
N TRP A 3 -19.19 -10.06 -26.25
CA TRP A 3 -18.13 -9.40 -25.49
C TRP A 3 -17.83 -10.15 -24.17
N PRO A 4 -16.56 -10.46 -23.84
CA PRO A 4 -16.24 -11.12 -22.59
C PRO A 4 -16.58 -10.22 -21.39
N GLY A 5 -16.94 -10.82 -20.26
CA GLY A 5 -17.51 -10.11 -19.11
C GLY A 5 -16.69 -8.95 -18.53
N TYR A 6 -15.38 -8.86 -18.80
CA TYR A 6 -14.52 -7.78 -18.29
C TYR A 6 -14.90 -6.41 -18.82
N LEU A 7 -15.61 -6.34 -19.94
CA LEU A 7 -16.03 -5.07 -20.52
C LEU A 7 -17.15 -4.38 -19.73
N ARG A 8 -17.68 -5.04 -18.69
CA ARG A 8 -18.57 -4.40 -17.73
C ARG A 8 -17.84 -3.74 -16.57
N ALA A 9 -16.58 -4.09 -16.32
CA ALA A 9 -15.81 -3.43 -15.28
C ALA A 9 -15.57 -1.95 -15.68
N PRO A 10 -15.88 -0.99 -14.79
CA PRO A 10 -15.54 0.41 -14.98
C PRO A 10 -14.05 0.57 -15.30
N HIS A 11 -13.70 1.54 -16.15
CA HIS A 11 -12.35 1.67 -16.69
C HIS A 11 -11.27 1.70 -15.59
N ASP A 12 -11.54 2.44 -14.52
CA ASP A 12 -10.61 2.63 -13.40
C ASP A 12 -10.44 1.34 -12.57
N ALA A 13 -11.53 0.58 -12.39
CA ALA A 13 -11.53 -0.67 -11.64
C ALA A 13 -11.09 -1.91 -12.45
N LYS A 14 -10.77 -1.76 -13.75
CA LYS A 14 -10.33 -2.88 -14.61
C LYS A 14 -9.10 -3.64 -14.07
N PRO A 15 -8.04 -2.99 -13.56
CA PRO A 15 -6.88 -3.71 -13.05
C PRO A 15 -7.25 -4.60 -11.86
N THR A 16 -8.09 -4.11 -10.95
CA THR A 16 -8.61 -4.90 -9.83
C THR A 16 -9.53 -6.02 -10.30
N ALA A 17 -10.39 -5.77 -11.30
CA ALA A 17 -11.24 -6.82 -11.89
C ALA A 17 -10.44 -7.98 -12.49
N VAL A 18 -9.33 -7.66 -13.18
CA VAL A 18 -8.41 -8.66 -13.72
C VAL A 18 -7.70 -9.41 -12.60
N GLY A 19 -7.18 -8.69 -11.60
CA GLY A 19 -6.53 -9.29 -10.44
C GLY A 19 -7.43 -10.24 -9.66
N LEU A 20 -8.69 -9.86 -9.44
CA LEU A 20 -9.70 -10.72 -8.83
C LEU A 20 -9.82 -12.04 -9.59
N TRP A 21 -9.95 -11.99 -10.91
CA TRP A 21 -10.04 -13.20 -11.72
C TRP A 21 -8.82 -14.10 -11.69
N THR A 22 -7.62 -13.53 -11.57
CA THR A 22 -6.37 -14.27 -11.77
C THR A 22 -5.69 -14.71 -10.48
N THR A 23 -5.82 -13.94 -9.41
CA THR A 23 -4.99 -14.12 -8.20
C THR A 23 -5.79 -14.13 -6.91
N ALA A 24 -6.74 -13.22 -6.73
CA ALA A 24 -7.37 -13.03 -5.42
C ALA A 24 -8.57 -13.96 -5.17
N THR A 25 -9.25 -14.44 -6.21
CA THR A 25 -10.37 -15.37 -6.04
C THR A 25 -10.00 -16.82 -6.31
N ASP A 26 -10.74 -17.72 -5.69
CA ASP A 26 -10.70 -19.15 -6.00
C ASP A 26 -11.12 -19.43 -7.48
N PRO A 27 -11.00 -20.69 -7.96
CA PRO A 27 -11.36 -21.04 -9.33
C PRO A 27 -12.85 -20.84 -9.67
N LEU A 28 -13.73 -20.71 -8.67
CA LEU A 28 -15.16 -20.41 -8.82
C LEU A 28 -15.45 -18.90 -8.74
N GLY A 29 -14.43 -18.07 -8.59
CA GLY A 29 -14.54 -16.62 -8.48
C GLY A 29 -15.00 -16.13 -7.12
N ARG A 30 -14.62 -16.80 -6.03
CA ARG A 30 -15.02 -16.41 -4.66
C ARG A 30 -13.81 -16.17 -3.77
N CYS A 31 -13.94 -15.23 -2.86
CA CYS A 31 -13.04 -15.07 -1.72
C CYS A 31 -13.73 -14.26 -0.62
N GLU A 32 -13.12 -14.26 0.56
CA GLU A 32 -13.53 -13.39 1.66
C GLU A 32 -13.29 -11.92 1.29
N LEU A 33 -14.18 -11.02 1.73
CA LEU A 33 -14.06 -9.59 1.52
C LEU A 33 -13.15 -8.99 2.59
N VAL A 34 -11.84 -9.17 2.39
CA VAL A 34 -10.80 -8.52 3.21
C VAL A 34 -9.96 -7.66 2.28
N PRO A 35 -10.21 -6.33 2.21
CA PRO A 35 -9.55 -5.43 1.26
C PRO A 35 -8.03 -5.48 1.34
N GLU A 36 -7.45 -5.66 2.53
CA GLU A 36 -6.02 -5.75 2.77
C GLU A 36 -5.42 -7.00 2.10
N LEU A 37 -6.09 -8.15 2.22
CA LEU A 37 -5.65 -9.40 1.59
C LEU A 37 -5.81 -9.35 0.07
N ILE A 38 -6.92 -8.76 -0.40
CA ILE A 38 -7.16 -8.56 -1.83
C ILE A 38 -6.10 -7.62 -2.41
N ALA A 39 -5.76 -6.53 -1.72
CA ALA A 39 -4.71 -5.61 -2.11
C ALA A 39 -3.34 -6.29 -2.15
N ALA A 40 -2.99 -7.07 -1.12
CA ALA A 40 -1.73 -7.82 -1.08
C ALA A 40 -1.61 -8.84 -2.24
N ALA A 41 -2.74 -9.45 -2.65
CA ALA A 41 -2.77 -10.43 -3.73
C ALA A 41 -2.72 -9.81 -5.14
N ILE A 42 -3.30 -8.62 -5.34
CA ILE A 42 -3.40 -7.96 -6.66
C ILE A 42 -2.27 -6.96 -6.89
N TYR A 43 -1.87 -6.23 -5.84
CA TYR A 43 -0.89 -5.15 -5.87
C TYR A 43 0.24 -5.41 -4.85
N PRO A 44 1.05 -6.46 -5.05
CA PRO A 44 2.06 -6.84 -4.08
C PRO A 44 3.08 -5.71 -3.86
N GLY A 45 3.34 -5.38 -2.59
CA GLY A 45 4.27 -4.31 -2.19
C GLY A 45 3.74 -2.89 -2.32
N GLN A 46 2.45 -2.70 -2.62
CA GLN A 46 1.80 -1.38 -2.68
C GLN A 46 0.79 -1.22 -1.55
N ALA A 47 0.72 -0.01 -0.97
CA ALA A 47 -0.35 0.37 -0.04
C ALA A 47 -1.63 0.70 -0.84
N ALA A 48 -2.27 -0.32 -1.42
CA ALA A 48 -3.38 -0.18 -2.36
C ALA A 48 -4.76 -0.50 -1.75
N THR A 49 -4.86 -0.57 -0.41
CA THR A 49 -6.11 -0.97 0.27
C THR A 49 -7.28 -0.04 -0.07
N ASP A 50 -7.10 1.28 0.03
CA ASP A 50 -8.17 2.25 -0.26
C ASP A 50 -8.61 2.19 -1.72
N LEU A 51 -7.64 2.06 -2.64
CA LEU A 51 -7.90 1.87 -4.06
C LEU A 51 -8.75 0.61 -4.32
N VAL A 52 -8.42 -0.49 -3.64
CA VAL A 52 -9.17 -1.75 -3.75
C VAL A 52 -10.58 -1.60 -3.20
N VAL A 53 -10.77 -0.91 -2.08
CA VAL A 53 -12.11 -0.63 -1.54
C VAL A 53 -12.97 0.10 -2.58
N ASP A 54 -12.45 1.19 -3.14
CA ASP A 54 -13.17 1.97 -4.15
C ASP A 54 -13.51 1.13 -5.39
N HIS A 55 -12.53 0.36 -5.88
CA HIS A 55 -12.74 -0.50 -7.04
C HIS A 55 -13.75 -1.62 -6.78
N LEU A 56 -13.75 -2.23 -5.58
CA LEU A 56 -14.72 -3.27 -5.23
C LEU A 56 -16.15 -2.73 -5.22
N LEU A 57 -16.35 -1.51 -4.72
CA LEU A 57 -17.65 -0.83 -4.78
C LEU A 57 -18.09 -0.55 -6.22
N MET A 58 -17.18 -0.02 -7.05
CA MET A 58 -17.43 0.20 -8.48
C MET A 58 -17.80 -1.10 -9.21
N LEU A 59 -17.13 -2.20 -8.87
CA LEU A 59 -17.38 -3.51 -9.46
C LEU A 59 -18.70 -4.11 -9.00
N ALA A 60 -19.09 -3.94 -7.74
CA ALA A 60 -20.41 -4.32 -7.24
C ALA A 60 -21.53 -3.56 -7.97
N ASP A 61 -21.39 -2.23 -8.07
CA ASP A 61 -22.38 -1.36 -8.73
C ASP A 61 -22.53 -1.69 -10.23
N SER A 62 -21.43 -2.04 -10.91
CA SER A 62 -21.47 -2.48 -12.32
C SER A 62 -22.07 -3.87 -12.52
N GLY A 63 -22.35 -4.60 -11.44
CA GLY A 63 -22.80 -5.99 -11.46
C GLY A 63 -21.72 -6.96 -11.92
N PHE A 64 -20.44 -6.60 -11.77
CA PHE A 64 -19.31 -7.49 -12.05
C PHE A 64 -19.16 -8.54 -10.95
N LEU A 65 -19.35 -8.14 -9.70
CA LEU A 65 -19.33 -9.00 -8.52
C LEU A 65 -20.58 -8.79 -7.65
N THR A 66 -20.81 -9.71 -6.74
CA THR A 66 -21.81 -9.61 -5.68
C THR A 66 -21.11 -9.74 -4.33
N ILE A 67 -21.46 -8.87 -3.38
CA ILE A 67 -21.04 -8.96 -1.99
C ILE A 67 -22.17 -9.64 -1.21
N TYR A 68 -21.83 -10.62 -0.37
CA TYR A 68 -22.79 -11.33 0.47
C TYR A 68 -22.19 -11.62 1.84
N GLN A 69 -23.05 -11.84 2.83
CA GLN A 69 -22.64 -12.22 4.19
C GLN A 69 -23.01 -13.68 4.43
N GLU A 70 -22.07 -14.46 4.94
CA GLU A 70 -22.26 -15.86 5.28
C GLU A 70 -21.28 -16.24 6.40
N GLN A 71 -21.73 -17.04 7.36
CA GLN A 71 -20.93 -17.44 8.53
C GLN A 71 -20.32 -16.25 9.32
N GLY A 72 -21.01 -15.10 9.34
CA GLY A 72 -20.55 -13.91 10.06
C GLY A 72 -19.40 -13.14 9.40
N SER A 73 -19.01 -13.52 8.17
CA SER A 73 -17.98 -12.84 7.39
C SER A 73 -18.57 -12.31 6.08
N GLU A 74 -17.96 -11.26 5.53
CA GLU A 74 -18.32 -10.74 4.21
C GLU A 74 -17.53 -11.46 3.13
N TRP A 75 -18.18 -11.77 2.02
CA TRP A 75 -17.63 -12.53 0.90
C TRP A 75 -17.95 -11.85 -0.41
N ILE A 76 -17.10 -12.09 -1.41
CA ILE A 76 -17.37 -11.69 -2.78
C ILE A 76 -17.51 -12.91 -3.69
N ALA A 77 -18.44 -12.81 -4.63
CA ALA A 77 -18.60 -13.77 -5.72
C ALA A 77 -18.63 -13.03 -7.06
N LEU A 78 -17.73 -13.39 -7.96
CA LEU A 78 -17.69 -12.86 -9.31
C LEU A 78 -18.88 -13.43 -10.11
N ARG A 79 -19.64 -12.58 -10.79
CA ARG A 79 -20.79 -13.04 -11.61
C ARG A 79 -20.36 -13.90 -12.79
N ARG A 80 -19.13 -13.71 -13.27
CA ARG A 80 -18.53 -14.46 -14.37
C ARG A 80 -17.07 -14.74 -14.02
N PRO A 81 -16.77 -15.80 -13.25
CA PRO A 81 -15.39 -16.24 -13.09
C PRO A 81 -14.77 -16.62 -14.44
N LEU A 82 -13.45 -16.64 -14.51
CA LEU A 82 -12.75 -17.25 -15.63
C LEU A 82 -13.24 -18.70 -15.79
N ARG A 83 -13.39 -19.15 -17.04
CA ARG A 83 -13.83 -20.52 -17.34
C ARG A 83 -12.74 -21.51 -16.91
N VAL A 84 -12.70 -21.84 -15.63
CA VAL A 84 -12.00 -23.02 -15.12
C VAL A 84 -12.94 -24.20 -15.27
N ASP A 85 -12.39 -25.39 -15.55
CA ASP A 85 -13.19 -26.62 -15.53
C ASP A 85 -13.73 -26.87 -14.12
N ALA A 86 -15.01 -26.51 -13.93
CA ALA A 86 -15.70 -26.62 -12.65
C ALA A 86 -15.77 -28.05 -12.10
N ARG A 87 -15.49 -29.08 -12.91
CA ARG A 87 -15.47 -30.49 -12.48
C ARG A 87 -14.26 -30.84 -11.62
N LEU A 88 -13.20 -30.03 -11.68
CA LEU A 88 -11.96 -30.24 -10.94
C LEU A 88 -11.74 -29.17 -9.85
N ALA A 89 -12.61 -28.16 -9.80
CA ALA A 89 -12.50 -27.06 -8.85
C ALA A 89 -13.26 -27.37 -7.56
N SER A 90 -12.54 -27.47 -6.44
CA SER A 90 -13.11 -27.37 -5.11
C SER A 90 -12.88 -25.96 -4.56
N SER A 91 -13.84 -25.47 -3.78
CA SER A 91 -13.76 -24.20 -3.08
C SER A 91 -14.14 -24.41 -1.63
N ASN A 92 -13.40 -23.76 -0.73
CA ASN A 92 -13.75 -23.66 0.68
C ASN A 92 -14.67 -22.46 0.97
N ALA A 93 -14.89 -21.58 -0.03
CA ALA A 93 -15.74 -20.42 0.12
C ALA A 93 -17.22 -20.85 0.13
N PRO A 94 -18.05 -20.27 1.02
CA PRO A 94 -19.46 -20.59 1.09
C PRO A 94 -20.18 -20.28 -0.23
N GLU A 95 -21.19 -21.07 -0.55
CA GLU A 95 -22.02 -20.85 -1.75
C GLU A 95 -22.80 -19.54 -1.57
N PRO A 96 -22.74 -18.60 -2.54
CA PRO A 96 -23.56 -17.40 -2.47
C PRO A 96 -25.05 -17.79 -2.51
N PRO A 97 -25.94 -17.01 -1.86
CA PRO A 97 -27.37 -17.26 -1.90
C PRO A 97 -27.85 -17.40 -3.34
N ARG A 98 -28.59 -18.47 -3.65
CA ARG A 98 -29.15 -18.69 -4.99
C ARG A 98 -30.21 -17.63 -5.26
N GLU A 99 -29.90 -16.65 -6.11
CA GLU A 99 -30.87 -15.68 -6.61
C GLU A 99 -31.92 -16.42 -7.45
N HIS A 100 -33.12 -16.61 -6.90
CA HIS A 100 -34.30 -16.84 -7.71
C HIS A 100 -34.52 -15.59 -8.57
N SER A 101 -34.50 -15.76 -9.88
CA SER A 101 -34.81 -14.71 -10.84
C SER A 101 -36.11 -13.99 -10.48
N ARG A 102 -36.03 -12.77 -9.95
CA ARG A 102 -36.90 -11.61 -10.23
C ARG A 102 -36.59 -10.44 -9.29
N ALA A 103 -36.66 -9.25 -9.89
CA ALA A 103 -36.68 -7.92 -9.31
C ALA A 103 -35.32 -7.33 -8.88
N PHE A 104 -34.80 -6.48 -9.78
CA PHE A 104 -34.39 -5.13 -9.38
C PHE A 104 -35.52 -4.54 -8.51
N ALA A 105 -35.44 -4.74 -7.20
CA ALA A 105 -36.26 -4.02 -6.23
C ALA A 105 -35.38 -2.92 -5.65
N ALA A 106 -35.72 -1.69 -6.03
CA ALA A 106 -35.22 -0.44 -5.51
C ALA A 106 -34.82 -0.50 -4.02
N VAL A 107 -33.51 -0.45 -3.75
CA VAL A 107 -32.97 0.12 -2.50
C VAL A 107 -32.44 1.52 -2.85
N GLY A 108 -33.32 2.36 -3.40
CA GLY A 108 -33.05 3.74 -3.78
C GLY A 108 -32.91 4.69 -2.58
N GLY A 109 -32.13 4.30 -1.57
CA GLY A 109 -31.90 5.17 -0.41
C GLY A 109 -31.03 4.58 0.71
N ALA A 110 -30.83 3.26 0.77
CA ALA A 110 -29.85 2.70 1.72
C ALA A 110 -28.41 2.86 1.22
N GLY A 111 -28.18 2.66 -0.09
CA GLY A 111 -26.89 2.94 -0.72
C GLY A 111 -26.50 4.41 -0.60
N GLU A 112 -27.45 5.34 -0.75
CA GLU A 112 -27.19 6.77 -0.59
C GLU A 112 -26.91 7.18 0.86
N ARG A 113 -27.61 6.59 1.84
CA ARG A 113 -27.32 6.77 3.27
C ARG A 113 -25.98 6.14 3.69
N ALA A 114 -25.64 4.98 3.15
CA ALA A 114 -24.33 4.36 3.36
C ALA A 114 -23.22 5.21 2.74
N ARG A 115 -23.40 5.70 1.50
CA ARG A 115 -22.48 6.65 0.84
C ARG A 115 -22.38 7.98 1.57
N ALA A 116 -23.45 8.46 2.21
CA ALA A 116 -23.41 9.66 3.03
C ALA A 116 -22.63 9.41 4.33
N ARG A 117 -22.80 8.24 4.95
CA ARG A 117 -22.04 7.86 6.16
C ARG A 117 -20.55 7.64 5.84
N VAL A 118 -20.23 6.94 4.76
CA VAL A 118 -18.85 6.74 4.29
C VAL A 118 -18.22 8.06 3.83
N ARG A 119 -18.96 8.97 3.20
CA ARG A 119 -18.44 10.31 2.88
C ARG A 119 -18.22 11.18 4.12
N ALA A 120 -19.04 11.02 5.16
CA ALA A 120 -18.85 11.71 6.44
C ALA A 120 -17.62 11.16 7.18
N GLU A 121 -17.52 9.83 7.31
CA GLU A 121 -16.35 9.15 7.89
C GLU A 121 -15.07 9.44 7.07
N GLY A 122 -15.18 9.53 5.75
CA GLY A 122 -14.08 9.88 4.85
C GLY A 122 -13.69 11.36 4.91
N ALA A 123 -14.61 12.27 5.23
CA ALA A 123 -14.31 13.69 5.42
C ALA A 123 -13.56 13.93 6.74
N GLU A 124 -13.89 13.18 7.80
CA GLU A 124 -13.15 13.17 9.06
C GLU A 124 -11.73 12.64 8.84
N ARG A 125 -11.60 11.50 8.15
CA ARG A 125 -10.30 10.91 7.78
C ARG A 125 -9.50 11.85 6.86
N ALA A 126 -10.13 12.48 5.87
CA ALA A 126 -9.47 13.46 5.00
C ALA A 126 -8.98 14.69 5.77
N GLY A 127 -9.67 15.07 6.85
CA GLY A 127 -9.21 16.10 7.78
C GLY A 127 -7.91 15.70 8.49
N GLU A 128 -7.84 14.44 8.97
CA GLU A 128 -6.66 13.86 9.60
C GLU A 128 -5.48 13.72 8.62
N TRP A 129 -5.75 13.28 7.39
CA TRP A 129 -4.76 13.22 6.32
C TRP A 129 -4.29 14.60 5.88
N ALA A 130 -5.18 15.60 5.83
CA ALA A 130 -4.81 16.98 5.51
C ALA A 130 -4.05 17.67 6.64
N SER A 131 -4.30 17.33 7.92
CA SER A 131 -3.41 17.76 9.02
C SER A 131 -2.06 17.06 8.94
N TRP A 132 -2.04 15.75 8.67
CA TRP A 132 -0.79 15.00 8.51
C TRP A 132 0.04 15.50 7.32
N GLU A 133 -0.59 15.77 6.17
CA GLU A 133 0.07 16.30 4.97
C GLU A 133 0.63 17.70 5.24
N ARG A 134 -0.11 18.58 5.95
CA ARG A 134 0.41 19.88 6.39
C ARG A 134 1.58 19.75 7.37
N GLU A 135 1.53 18.79 8.29
CA GLU A 135 2.64 18.49 9.21
C GLU A 135 3.88 17.97 8.47
N GLN A 136 3.70 17.18 7.39
CA GLN A 136 4.79 16.70 6.55
C GLN A 136 5.35 17.78 5.61
N GLU A 137 4.49 18.62 5.04
CA GLU A 137 4.87 19.70 4.12
C GLU A 137 5.70 20.77 4.86
N THR A 138 5.45 20.97 6.15
CA THR A 138 6.24 21.85 7.02
C THR A 138 7.64 21.28 7.33
N ARG A 139 7.87 19.97 7.13
CA ARG A 139 9.14 19.27 7.42
C ARG A 139 10.00 18.99 6.18
N GLN A 140 9.85 19.74 5.10
CA GLN A 140 10.80 19.64 3.98
C GLN A 140 12.16 20.24 4.37
N SER A 141 12.97 19.47 5.10
CA SER A 141 14.38 19.78 5.26
C SER A 141 15.09 19.65 3.91
N PRO A 142 15.99 20.57 3.57
CA PRO A 142 16.79 20.45 2.36
C PRO A 142 17.55 19.12 2.35
N PRO A 143 17.75 18.51 1.16
CA PRO A 143 18.46 17.24 1.06
C PRO A 143 19.86 17.37 1.65
N ARG A 144 20.19 16.51 2.62
CA ARG A 144 21.51 16.51 3.24
C ARG A 144 22.56 16.04 2.22
N ARG A 145 23.68 16.75 2.17
CA ARG A 145 24.81 16.39 1.29
C ARG A 145 25.34 15.00 1.69
N PRO A 146 25.53 14.05 0.75
CA PRO A 146 26.03 12.72 1.08
C PRO A 146 27.45 12.76 1.66
N LEU A 147 27.65 12.08 2.80
CA LEU A 147 28.94 12.01 3.51
C LEU A 147 30.10 11.53 2.63
N LEU A 148 29.83 10.70 1.62
CA LEU A 148 30.84 10.19 0.70
C LEU A 148 31.52 11.29 -0.13
N LEU A 149 30.88 12.46 -0.32
CA LEU A 149 31.47 13.57 -1.06
C LEU A 149 32.55 14.32 -0.28
N ASP A 150 32.51 14.25 1.05
CA ASP A 150 33.48 14.90 1.94
C ASP A 150 34.46 13.89 2.54
N ALA A 151 34.31 12.62 2.18
CA ALA A 151 35.13 11.54 2.71
C ALA A 151 36.56 11.60 2.18
N PRO A 152 37.57 11.26 3.01
CA PRO A 152 38.95 11.16 2.56
C PRO A 152 39.10 10.08 1.47
N PRO A 153 40.08 10.18 0.55
CA PRO A 153 40.20 9.23 -0.56
C PRO A 153 40.37 7.80 -0.05
N ILE A 154 39.67 6.86 -0.71
CA ILE A 154 39.67 5.44 -0.34
C ILE A 154 41.01 4.75 -0.63
N GLY A 155 41.77 5.28 -1.59
CA GLY A 155 43.06 4.74 -2.01
C GLY A 155 44.23 5.68 -1.78
N CYS A 156 45.45 5.14 -1.90
CA CYS A 156 46.67 5.93 -1.76
C CYS A 156 46.89 6.87 -2.96
N PRO A 157 47.83 7.82 -2.91
CA PRO A 157 48.11 8.72 -4.03
C PRO A 157 48.44 8.01 -5.35
N ASP A 158 49.07 6.83 -5.27
CA ASP A 158 49.39 6.00 -6.44
C ASP A 158 48.18 5.24 -7.00
N HIS A 159 47.12 5.08 -6.19
CA HIS A 159 45.90 4.39 -6.56
C HIS A 159 44.68 5.15 -6.02
N PRO A 160 44.24 6.25 -6.65
CA PRO A 160 43.19 7.12 -6.12
C PRO A 160 41.84 6.42 -5.85
N SER A 161 41.49 5.44 -6.69
CA SER A 161 40.29 4.62 -6.56
C SER A 161 40.50 3.35 -5.71
N GLY A 162 41.68 3.16 -5.14
CA GLY A 162 42.11 1.91 -4.55
C GLY A 162 42.49 0.86 -5.60
N ARG A 163 43.08 -0.24 -5.12
CA ARG A 163 43.51 -1.40 -5.93
C ARG A 163 42.98 -2.68 -5.29
N ARG A 164 42.65 -3.68 -6.12
CA ARG A 164 42.14 -4.99 -5.64
C ARG A 164 43.23 -5.88 -5.06
N GLU A 165 44.46 -5.74 -5.53
CA GLU A 165 45.63 -6.43 -5.00
C GLU A 165 46.10 -5.83 -3.68
N ASP A 166 46.79 -6.62 -2.87
CA ASP A 166 47.29 -6.22 -1.55
C ASP A 166 48.33 -5.10 -1.66
N CYS A 167 47.84 -3.86 -1.55
CA CYS A 167 48.66 -2.67 -1.43
C CYS A 167 48.57 -2.18 0.01
N GLY A 168 49.68 -2.28 0.75
CA GLY A 168 49.76 -1.86 2.16
C GLY A 168 49.23 -0.44 2.40
N PRO A 169 49.70 0.58 1.64
CA PRO A 169 49.17 1.94 1.72
C PRO A 169 47.67 2.04 1.45
N CYS A 170 47.14 1.39 0.41
CA CYS A 170 45.70 1.38 0.13
C CYS A 170 44.90 0.83 1.32
N GLY A 171 45.39 -0.21 1.99
CA GLY A 171 44.76 -0.75 3.19
C GLY A 171 44.71 0.24 4.36
N THR A 172 45.72 1.11 4.50
CA THR A 172 45.75 2.17 5.53
C THR A 172 44.79 3.31 5.18
N TYR A 173 44.76 3.75 3.91
CA TYR A 173 43.84 4.79 3.43
C TYR A 173 42.38 4.34 3.55
N ARG A 174 42.08 3.09 3.17
CA ARG A 174 40.76 2.49 3.35
C ARG A 174 40.31 2.46 4.81
N ARG A 175 41.19 2.03 5.73
CA ARG A 175 40.89 2.05 7.18
C ARG A 175 40.64 3.47 7.71
N ARG A 176 41.37 4.47 7.20
CA ARG A 176 41.16 5.89 7.56
C ARG A 176 39.82 6.40 7.04
N HIS A 177 39.47 6.09 5.79
CA HIS A 177 38.19 6.42 5.19
C HIS A 177 37.02 5.80 5.97
N ASP A 178 37.09 4.50 6.27
CA ASP A 178 36.02 3.79 6.97
C ASP A 178 35.86 4.30 8.41
N ARG A 179 36.97 4.61 9.09
CA ARG A 179 36.94 5.26 10.41
C ARG A 179 36.26 6.63 10.36
N TRP A 180 36.59 7.45 9.36
CA TRP A 180 35.99 8.76 9.20
C TRP A 180 34.47 8.64 8.96
N LEU A 181 34.03 7.73 8.09
CA LEU A 181 32.59 7.50 7.86
C LEU A 181 31.86 7.05 9.13
N ALA A 182 32.48 6.17 9.91
CA ALA A 182 31.91 5.72 11.18
C ALA A 182 31.78 6.89 12.18
N GLN A 183 32.79 7.75 12.25
CA GLN A 183 32.79 8.92 13.12
C GLN A 183 31.71 9.93 12.71
N GLU A 184 31.60 10.30 11.44
CA GLU A 184 30.60 11.26 10.95
C GLU A 184 29.17 10.76 11.16
N ARG A 185 28.91 9.46 10.92
CA ARG A 185 27.60 8.86 11.19
C ARG A 185 27.24 8.90 12.67
N TYR A 186 28.22 8.66 13.54
CA TYR A 186 28.02 8.74 14.98
C TYR A 186 27.75 10.17 15.43
N THR A 187 28.52 11.14 14.93
CA THR A 187 28.30 12.57 15.19
C THR A 187 26.90 13.01 14.74
N GLN A 188 26.45 12.62 13.54
CA GLN A 188 25.08 12.93 13.09
C GLN A 188 24.01 12.37 14.02
N GLN A 189 24.14 11.10 14.44
CA GLN A 189 23.19 10.47 15.36
C GLN A 189 23.15 11.18 16.73
N VAL A 190 24.31 11.57 17.25
CA VAL A 190 24.39 12.31 18.52
C VAL A 190 23.76 13.70 18.37
N THR A 191 24.05 14.43 17.30
CA THR A 191 23.45 15.75 17.04
C THR A 191 21.94 15.67 16.88
N GLU A 192 21.42 14.68 16.17
CA GLU A 192 19.96 14.45 16.05
C GLU A 192 19.33 14.13 17.40
N TRP A 193 19.98 13.28 18.19
CA TRP A 193 19.52 12.93 19.54
C TRP A 193 19.51 14.17 20.46
N GLU A 194 20.59 14.95 20.51
CA GLU A 194 20.66 16.20 21.30
C GLU A 194 19.61 17.22 20.85
N GLN A 195 19.38 17.39 19.55
CA GLN A 195 18.34 18.27 19.02
C GLN A 195 16.92 17.82 19.39
N SER A 196 16.67 16.50 19.40
CA SER A 196 15.37 15.96 19.83
C SER A 196 15.11 16.22 21.32
N GLN A 197 16.12 16.02 22.18
CA GLN A 197 16.03 16.29 23.62
C GLN A 197 15.82 17.78 23.93
N GLN A 198 16.52 18.68 23.23
CA GLN A 198 16.36 20.13 23.42
C GLN A 198 15.00 20.66 22.93
N THR A 199 14.36 19.95 21.99
CA THR A 199 13.02 20.30 21.50
C THR A 199 11.94 19.84 22.48
N GLU A 200 12.14 18.75 23.22
CA GLU A 200 11.21 18.25 24.25
C GLU A 200 11.15 19.16 25.49
N GLU A 201 12.25 19.82 25.88
CA GLU A 201 12.29 20.73 27.05
C GLU A 201 11.48 22.04 26.88
N VAL A 202 10.99 22.37 25.67
CA VAL A 202 10.26 23.63 25.41
C VAL A 202 8.73 23.46 25.52
N TRP A 203 8.22 22.24 25.71
CA TRP A 203 6.77 21.96 25.72
C TRP A 203 6.18 21.59 27.08
N ASP A 204 6.87 21.86 28.20
CA ASP A 204 6.29 21.68 29.53
C ASP A 204 6.10 23.02 30.27
N ASP A 205 4.83 23.26 30.61
CA ASP A 205 4.26 24.16 31.62
C ASP A 205 4.16 25.67 31.38
N GLU A 206 3.10 26.10 30.69
CA GLU A 206 2.22 27.16 31.24
C GLU A 206 0.72 26.78 31.05
N PRO A 207 -0.01 26.42 32.13
CA PRO A 207 -1.45 26.25 32.08
C PRO A 207 -2.15 27.63 32.14
N PHE A 208 -2.90 27.98 31.09
CA PHE A 208 -3.85 29.09 31.09
C PHE A 208 -5.21 28.68 31.67
#